data_AF-A0A0U1D2C2-F1
#
_entry.id   AF-A0A0U1D2C2-F1
#
_cell.length_a   1.000
_cell.length_b   1.000
_cell.length_c   1.000
_cell.angle_alpha   90.00
_cell.angle_beta   90.00
_cell.angle_gamma   90.00
#
_symmetry.space_group_name_H-M   'P 1'
#
loop_
_entity.id
_entity.type
_entity.pdbx_description
1 polymer ?
#
loop_
_entity_poly.entity_id
_entity_poly.type
_entity_poly.pdbx_seq_one_letter_code
_entity_poly.pdbx_strand_id
1 'polypeptide(L)'
;MTAQQPTIIYTLTDEAPLLATYSFLPIIRAFAEPAGIDIQTSDISVAARILAEFGDYLTDEQKVPDNLGELGRLTQLPETNIIKLPNISASVPQLTAAIKELQQKATPSPTSRATRRPTRRRRSAIAIQRSSAAR
;
A
#
# COMPACT_ATOMS: atom_id res chain seq x y z
N MET A 1 31.91 -7.06 -12.49
CA MET A 1 30.54 -7.03 -11.92
C MET A 1 30.46 -5.76 -11.10
N THR A 2 29.74 -4.75 -11.57
CA THR A 2 29.47 -3.56 -10.77
C THR A 2 28.66 -4.03 -9.56
N ALA A 3 29.21 -3.87 -8.35
CA ALA A 3 28.51 -4.23 -7.13
C ALA A 3 27.20 -3.43 -7.10
N GLN A 4 26.07 -4.13 -7.04
CA GLN A 4 24.77 -3.52 -6.91
C GLN A 4 24.77 -2.68 -5.63
N GLN A 5 24.35 -1.41 -5.72
CA GLN A 5 24.38 -0.50 -4.59
C GLN A 5 23.60 -1.12 -3.43
N PRO A 6 24.16 -1.22 -2.21
CA PRO A 6 23.43 -1.74 -1.07
C PRO A 6 22.16 -0.93 -0.81
N THR A 7 21.00 -1.58 -0.79
CA THR A 7 19.70 -0.92 -0.62
C THR A 7 18.99 -1.45 0.62
N ILE A 8 18.41 -0.55 1.41
CA ILE A 8 17.47 -0.87 2.48
C ILE A 8 16.09 -0.39 2.06
N ILE A 9 15.10 -1.28 2.16
CA ILE A 9 13.70 -0.95 1.89
C ILE A 9 13.01 -0.59 3.20
N TYR A 10 12.54 0.64 3.31
CA TYR A 10 11.84 1.17 4.47
C TYR A 10 10.32 1.17 4.21
N THR A 11 9.56 0.42 5.00
CA THR A 11 8.11 0.33 4.78
C THR A 11 7.40 1.60 5.21
N LEU A 12 6.61 2.21 4.32
CA LEU A 12 5.60 3.19 4.72
C LEU A 12 4.35 2.43 5.18
N THR A 13 3.85 2.75 6.36
CA THR A 13 2.77 2.01 7.02
C THR A 13 1.61 2.94 7.37
N ASP A 14 0.96 2.72 8.51
CA ASP A 14 -0.26 3.40 8.91
C ASP A 14 -0.04 4.17 10.23
N GLU A 15 -0.95 5.11 10.54
CA GLU A 15 -1.09 5.74 11.87
C GLU A 15 0.23 6.29 12.46
N ALA A 16 0.52 5.96 13.72
CA ALA A 16 1.64 6.53 14.46
C ALA A 16 3.02 6.21 13.84
N PRO A 17 3.30 4.96 13.39
CA PRO A 17 4.55 4.66 12.67
C PRO A 17 4.73 5.47 11.38
N LEU A 18 3.67 5.74 10.61
CA LEU A 18 3.76 6.58 9.42
C LEU A 18 4.15 8.02 9.77
N LEU A 19 3.53 8.59 10.81
CA LEU A 19 3.88 9.93 11.30
C LEU A 19 5.33 10.01 11.77
N ALA A 20 5.80 9.00 12.51
CA ALA A 20 7.19 8.91 12.92
C ALA A 20 8.14 8.81 11.71
N THR A 21 7.74 8.07 10.66
CA THR A 21 8.52 7.93 9.42
C THR A 21 8.74 9.28 8.74
N TYR A 22 7.73 10.15 8.68
CA TYR A 22 7.89 11.49 8.09
C TYR A 22 8.98 12.33 8.78
N SER A 23 9.18 12.15 10.08
CA SER A 23 10.24 12.84 10.82
C SER A 23 11.59 12.12 10.74
N PHE A 24 11.59 10.78 10.82
CA PHE A 24 12.81 10.01 11.04
C PHE A 24 13.48 9.53 9.74
N LEU A 25 12.72 9.25 8.68
CA LEU A 25 13.26 8.79 7.41
C LEU A 25 14.29 9.76 6.77
N PRO A 26 14.09 11.10 6.80
CA PRO A 26 15.10 12.04 6.32
C PRO A 26 16.43 11.93 7.08
N ILE A 27 16.36 11.67 8.39
CA ILE A 27 17.55 11.49 9.24
C ILE A 27 18.27 10.19 8.84
N ILE A 28 17.54 9.07 8.69
CA ILE A 28 18.13 7.80 8.25
C ILE A 28 18.85 7.97 6.91
N ARG A 29 18.23 8.65 5.93
CA ARG A 29 18.83 8.91 4.61
C ARG A 29 20.14 9.68 4.72
N ALA A 30 20.15 10.77 5.50
CA ALA A 30 21.35 11.59 5.68
C ALA A 30 22.52 10.83 6.30
N PHE A 31 22.25 9.87 7.20
CA PHE A 31 23.28 9.04 7.82
C PHE A 31 23.71 7.84 6.95
N ALA A 32 22.83 7.34 6.09
CA ALA A 32 23.10 6.20 5.21
C ALA A 32 23.89 6.59 3.94
N GLU A 33 23.67 7.80 3.42
CA GLU A 33 24.29 8.29 2.17
C GLU A 33 25.84 8.21 2.18
N PRO A 34 26.57 8.65 3.22
CA PRO A 34 28.04 8.56 3.23
C PRO A 34 28.57 7.12 3.21
N ALA A 35 27.76 6.14 3.61
CA ALA A 35 28.10 4.72 3.53
C ALA A 35 27.74 4.10 2.16
N GLY A 36 27.20 4.88 1.23
CA GLY A 36 26.76 4.40 -0.09
C GLY A 36 25.50 3.54 -0.03
N ILE A 37 24.73 3.60 1.06
CA ILE A 37 23.51 2.80 1.25
C ILE A 37 22.31 3.60 0.74
N ASP A 38 21.58 3.04 -0.22
CA ASP A 38 20.33 3.60 -0.73
C ASP A 38 19.15 3.24 0.18
N ILE A 39 18.28 4.21 0.48
CA ILE A 39 17.09 4.01 1.31
C ILE A 39 15.83 4.24 0.47
N GLN A 40 15.28 3.14 -0.02
CA GLN A 40 14.04 3.14 -0.82
C GLN A 40 12.83 2.94 0.07
N THR A 41 11.69 3.49 -0.32
CA THR A 41 10.43 3.33 0.41
C THR A 41 9.49 2.40 -0.32
N SER A 42 8.75 1.58 0.43
CA SER A 42 7.71 0.72 -0.11
C SER A 42 6.44 0.89 0.73
N ASP A 43 5.37 1.40 0.11
CA ASP A 43 4.10 1.65 0.80
C ASP A 43 3.27 0.37 0.90
N ILE A 44 3.04 -0.05 2.14
CA ILE A 44 2.22 -1.22 2.51
C ILE A 44 1.07 -0.83 3.44
N SER A 45 0.70 0.45 3.49
CA SER A 45 -0.47 0.95 4.20
C SER A 45 -1.75 0.23 3.75
N VAL A 46 -2.78 0.27 4.58
CA VAL A 46 -4.12 -0.24 4.22
C VAL A 46 -4.61 0.42 2.94
N ALA A 47 -4.39 1.73 2.79
CA ALA A 47 -4.80 2.49 1.61
C ALA A 47 -4.10 2.00 0.33
N ALA A 48 -2.76 1.89 0.35
CA ALA A 48 -1.98 1.42 -0.80
C ALA A 48 -2.38 0.00 -1.21
N ARG A 49 -2.56 -0.91 -0.24
CA ARG A 49 -2.96 -2.29 -0.51
C ARG A 49 -4.37 -2.40 -1.10
N ILE A 50 -5.30 -1.56 -0.66
CA ILE A 50 -6.64 -1.48 -1.29
C ILE A 50 -6.49 -1.01 -2.74
N LEU A 51 -5.75 0.06 -3.00
CA LEU A 51 -5.61 0.59 -4.36
C LEU A 51 -4.95 -0.42 -5.32
N ALA A 52 -3.90 -1.12 -4.85
CA ALA A 52 -3.24 -2.17 -5.63
C ALA A 52 -4.18 -3.32 -6.01
N GLU A 53 -5.03 -3.78 -5.08
CA GLU A 53 -5.99 -4.88 -5.34
C GLU A 53 -7.10 -4.50 -6.34
N PHE A 54 -7.40 -3.20 -6.48
CA PHE A 54 -8.49 -2.70 -7.32
C PHE A 54 -8.01 -1.83 -8.50
N GLY A 55 -6.78 -1.99 -8.96
CA GLY A 55 -6.20 -1.20 -10.06
C GLY A 55 -7.06 -1.13 -11.33
N ASP A 56 -7.86 -2.17 -11.64
CA ASP A 56 -8.80 -2.19 -12.76
C ASP A 56 -9.94 -1.16 -12.70
N TYR A 57 -10.20 -0.61 -11.50
CA TYR A 57 -11.24 0.40 -11.25
C TYR A 57 -10.67 1.82 -11.13
N LEU A 58 -9.36 1.97 -11.26
CA LEU A 58 -8.64 3.21 -11.08
C LEU A 58 -8.21 3.77 -12.44
N THR A 59 -8.10 5.10 -12.54
CA THR A 59 -7.42 5.72 -13.69
C THR A 59 -5.93 5.39 -13.64
N ASP A 60 -5.22 5.57 -14.76
CA ASP A 60 -3.79 5.26 -14.79
C ASP A 60 -2.98 6.11 -13.80
N GLU A 61 -3.44 7.33 -13.50
CA GLU A 61 -2.82 8.22 -12.51
C GLU A 61 -3.09 7.80 -11.06
N GLN A 62 -4.16 7.03 -10.82
CA GLN A 62 -4.56 6.55 -9.49
C GLN A 62 -3.97 5.19 -9.16
N LYS A 63 -3.49 4.45 -10.16
CA LYS A 63 -2.91 3.12 -9.97
C LYS A 63 -1.62 3.22 -9.18
N VAL A 64 -1.48 2.31 -8.24
CA VAL A 64 -0.26 2.09 -7.46
C VAL A 64 0.23 0.67 -7.68
N PRO A 65 1.55 0.41 -7.62
CA PRO A 65 2.08 -0.94 -7.73
C PRO A 65 1.66 -1.82 -6.53
N ASP A 66 1.60 -3.14 -6.75
CA ASP A 66 1.48 -4.12 -5.66
C ASP A 66 2.83 -4.28 -4.94
N ASN A 67 3.12 -3.33 -4.06
CA ASN A 67 4.33 -3.32 -3.24
C ASN A 67 4.40 -4.52 -2.29
N LEU A 68 3.27 -5.03 -1.79
CA LEU A 68 3.30 -6.17 -0.87
C LEU A 68 3.68 -7.46 -1.62
N GLY A 69 3.13 -7.66 -2.82
CA GLY A 69 3.53 -8.74 -3.71
C GLY A 69 5.02 -8.67 -4.08
N GLU A 70 5.52 -7.48 -4.43
CA GLU A 70 6.93 -7.28 -4.77
C GLU A 70 7.85 -7.51 -3.56
N LEU A 71 7.51 -6.98 -2.37
CA LEU A 71 8.26 -7.27 -1.15
C LEU A 71 8.28 -8.78 -0.86
N GLY A 72 7.15 -9.47 -1.04
CA GLY A 72 7.08 -10.93 -0.93
C GLY A 72 8.08 -11.64 -1.85
N ARG A 73 8.19 -11.22 -3.12
CA ARG A 73 9.22 -11.71 -4.04
C ARG A 73 10.63 -11.43 -3.54
N LEU A 74 10.89 -10.20 -3.08
CA LEU A 74 12.20 -9.77 -2.59
C LEU A 74 12.65 -10.55 -1.34
N THR A 75 11.74 -10.96 -0.45
CA THR A 75 12.11 -11.79 0.72
C THR A 75 12.75 -13.14 0.37
N GLN A 76 12.65 -13.59 -0.88
CA GLN A 76 13.28 -14.82 -1.34
C GLN A 76 14.75 -14.62 -1.76
N LEU A 77 15.23 -13.38 -1.76
CA LEU A 77 16.58 -13.02 -2.17
C LEU A 77 17.46 -12.76 -0.94
N PRO A 78 18.66 -13.38 -0.84
CA PRO A 78 19.52 -13.26 0.34
C PRO A 78 20.09 -11.85 0.56
N GLU A 79 20.15 -11.02 -0.47
CA GLU A 79 20.63 -9.64 -0.42
C GLU A 79 19.55 -8.64 0.05
N THR A 80 18.30 -9.07 0.17
CA THR A 80 17.19 -8.19 0.54
C THR A 80 17.28 -7.74 1.99
N ASN A 81 17.28 -6.42 2.20
CA ASN A 81 17.21 -5.79 3.51
C ASN A 81 15.94 -4.94 3.63
N ILE A 82 15.04 -5.32 4.54
CA ILE A 82 13.76 -4.64 4.76
C ILE A 82 13.67 -4.19 6.22
N ILE A 83 13.47 -2.89 6.44
CA ILE A 83 13.05 -2.33 7.72
C ILE A 83 11.52 -2.30 7.74
N LYS A 84 10.93 -3.21 8.51
CA LYS A 84 9.49 -3.39 8.63
C LYS A 84 8.94 -2.69 9.87
N LEU A 85 8.11 -1.67 9.65
CA LEU A 85 7.43 -0.94 10.73
C LEU A 85 6.08 -1.60 11.06
N PRO A 86 5.51 -1.40 12.26
CA PRO A 86 4.15 -1.85 12.57
C PRO A 86 3.14 -1.29 11.55
N ASN A 87 2.21 -2.14 11.11
CA ASN A 87 1.14 -1.79 10.17
C ASN A 87 -0.20 -2.36 10.64
N ILE A 88 -1.30 -1.83 10.11
CA ILE A 88 -2.64 -2.26 10.49
C ILE A 88 -2.96 -3.65 9.88
N SER A 89 -3.38 -4.57 10.74
CA SER A 89 -4.18 -5.75 10.37
C SER A 89 -5.65 -5.36 10.42
N ALA A 90 -6.18 -4.90 9.29
CA ALA A 90 -7.44 -4.17 9.26
C ALA A 90 -8.65 -5.05 9.63
N SER A 91 -9.36 -4.65 10.67
CA SER A 91 -10.71 -5.13 10.94
C SER A 91 -11.70 -4.65 9.87
N VAL A 92 -12.89 -5.25 9.80
CA VAL A 92 -13.94 -4.84 8.85
C VAL A 92 -14.32 -3.35 8.98
N PRO A 93 -14.48 -2.77 10.19
CA PRO A 93 -14.73 -1.34 10.33
C PRO A 93 -13.59 -0.47 9.78
N GLN A 94 -12.33 -0.82 10.06
CA GLN A 94 -11.16 -0.08 9.57
C GLN A 94 -11.06 -0.14 8.04
N LEU A 95 -11.27 -1.33 7.45
CA LEU A 95 -11.30 -1.50 6.00
C LEU A 95 -12.39 -0.63 5.36
N THR A 96 -13.59 -0.65 5.94
CA THR A 96 -14.73 0.13 5.42
C THR A 96 -14.46 1.64 5.54
N ALA A 97 -13.84 2.08 6.64
CA ALA A 97 -13.45 3.47 6.84
C ALA A 97 -12.40 3.92 5.80
N ALA A 98 -11.35 3.12 5.58
CA ALA A 98 -10.31 3.40 4.59
C ALA A 98 -10.88 3.48 3.17
N ILE A 99 -11.79 2.55 2.80
CA ILE A 99 -12.47 2.59 1.50
C ILE A 99 -13.29 3.88 1.35
N LYS A 100 -14.04 4.27 2.39
CA LYS A 100 -14.84 5.49 2.37
C LYS A 100 -13.96 6.74 2.21
N GLU A 101 -12.84 6.80 2.92
CA GLU A 101 -11.88 7.90 2.81
C GLU A 101 -11.27 7.98 1.40
N LEU A 102 -10.86 6.85 0.83
CA LEU A 102 -10.35 6.79 -0.55
C LEU A 102 -11.39 7.27 -1.57
N GLN A 103 -12.65 6.87 -1.42
CA GLN A 103 -13.75 7.31 -2.28
C GLN A 103 -13.99 8.82 -2.17
N GLN A 104 -13.85 9.40 -0.97
CA GLN A 104 -13.96 10.85 -0.76
C GLN A 104 -12.80 11.61 -1.41
N LYS A 105 -11.57 11.08 -1.33
CA LYS A 105 -10.40 11.68 -1.98
C LYS A 105 -10.46 11.56 -3.51
N ALA A 106 -11.14 10.54 -4.03
CA ALA A 106 -11.34 10.31 -5.45
C ALA A 106 -12.48 11.14 -6.09
N THR A 107 -12.99 12.20 -5.43
CA THR A 107 -14.11 13.02 -5.93
C THR A 107 -13.89 13.43 -7.39
N PRO A 108 -14.87 13.20 -8.29
CA PRO A 108 -14.62 13.15 -9.72
C PRO A 108 -14.44 14.55 -10.31
N SER A 109 -13.34 14.76 -11.01
CA SER A 109 -13.35 15.63 -12.20
C SER A 109 -14.46 15.11 -13.14
N PRO A 110 -15.27 15.98 -13.78
CA PRO A 110 -16.58 15.64 -14.38
C PRO A 110 -16.58 14.61 -15.53
N THR A 111 -15.46 13.94 -15.81
CA THR A 111 -15.27 13.05 -16.97
C THR A 111 -15.24 11.55 -16.65
N SER A 112 -15.01 11.11 -15.40
CA SER A 112 -14.76 9.67 -15.12
C SER A 112 -15.97 8.91 -14.57
N ARG A 113 -17.02 8.76 -15.38
CA ARG A 113 -18.11 7.81 -15.09
C ARG A 113 -17.85 6.45 -15.75
N ALA A 114 -16.76 5.78 -15.38
CA ALA A 114 -16.50 4.40 -15.81
C ALA A 114 -17.19 3.41 -14.86
N THR A 115 -18.50 3.24 -15.04
CA THR A 115 -19.27 2.23 -14.30
C THR A 115 -18.97 0.83 -14.86
N ARG A 116 -17.78 0.27 -14.62
CA ARG A 116 -17.52 -1.15 -14.90
C ARG A 116 -18.08 -2.00 -13.76
N ARG A 117 -19.17 -2.72 -14.03
CA ARG A 117 -19.75 -3.74 -13.13
C ARG A 117 -18.71 -4.83 -12.84
N PRO A 118 -18.60 -5.33 -11.59
CA PRO A 118 -17.70 -6.42 -11.26
C PRO A 118 -18.13 -7.72 -11.97
N THR A 119 -17.15 -8.43 -12.54
CA THR A 119 -17.36 -9.78 -13.09
C THR A 119 -17.66 -10.79 -11.96
N ARG A 120 -18.45 -11.81 -12.32
CA ARG A 120 -19.14 -12.77 -11.44
C ARG A 120 -18.26 -13.46 -10.38
N ARG A 121 -16.93 -13.47 -10.54
CA ARG A 121 -15.96 -14.13 -9.65
C ARG A 121 -15.67 -13.38 -8.34
N ARG A 122 -15.99 -12.09 -8.23
CA ARG A 122 -15.69 -11.24 -7.04
C ARG A 122 -16.95 -10.78 -6.28
N ARG A 123 -18.08 -11.48 -6.42
CA ARG A 123 -19.31 -11.20 -5.65
C ARG A 123 -19.30 -11.77 -4.22
N SER A 124 -18.43 -12.74 -3.94
CA SER A 124 -18.39 -13.45 -2.67
C SER A 124 -17.96 -12.58 -1.49
N ALA A 125 -17.01 -11.66 -1.68
CA ALA A 125 -16.54 -10.78 -0.60
C ALA A 125 -17.59 -9.74 -0.16
N ILE A 126 -18.37 -9.20 -1.10
CA ILE A 126 -19.44 -8.21 -0.81
C ILE A 126 -20.69 -8.90 -0.22
N ALA A 127 -20.93 -10.18 -0.53
CA ALA A 127 -22.08 -10.92 -0.01
C ALA A 127 -21.99 -11.19 1.51
N ILE A 128 -20.78 -11.26 2.07
CA ILE A 128 -20.57 -11.55 3.50
C ILE A 128 -21.10 -10.40 4.38
N GLN A 129 -21.02 -9.14 3.93
CA GLN A 129 -21.56 -8.01 4.70
C GLN A 129 -23.10 -7.94 4.71
N ARG A 130 -23.78 -8.51 3.71
CA ARG A 130 -25.26 -8.50 3.66
C ARG A 130 -25.91 -9.58 4.52
N SER A 131 -25.16 -10.60 4.93
CA SER A 131 -25.69 -11.68 5.79
C SER A 131 -25.62 -11.37 7.29
N SER A 132 -24.76 -10.44 7.72
CA SER A 132 -24.57 -10.12 9.15
C SER A 132 -25.48 -9.00 9.66
N ALA A 133 -26.16 -8.26 8.78
CA ALA A 133 -27.11 -7.21 9.15
C ALA A 133 -28.57 -7.70 9.21
N ALA A 134 -28.79 -9.02 9.06
CA ALA A 134 -30.10 -9.65 9.03
C ALA A 134 -30.29 -10.71 10.13
N ARG A 135 -29.52 -10.65 11.21
CA ARG A 135 -29.74 -11.41 12.45
C ARG A 135 -29.55 -10.52 13.66
#